data_AF-A0A3L7PBR2-F1
#
_entry.id   AF-A0A3L7PBR2-F1
#
_cell.length_a   1.000
_cell.length_b   1.000
_cell.length_c   1.000
_cell.angle_alpha   90.00
_cell.angle_beta   90.00
_cell.angle_gamma   90.00
#
_symmetry.space_group_name_H-M   'P 1'
#
loop_
_entity.id
_entity.type
_entity.pdbx_description
1 polymer ?
#
loop_
_entity_poly.entity_id
_entity_poly.type
_entity_poly.pdbx_seq_one_letter_code
_entity_poly.pdbx_strand_id
1 'polypeptide(L)'
;CHQAGVTNAVATLGTAMTEEHVRFLRRFAEKVVIVYDSDKAGQDAAERSISRFLAEDLDLRILNVPSGKDPADYLEEHSAEDFYKLTATAGEAWEYKLQSILKRVSITTIAGRQQVLNQMVEFLAASQGIAGSIREDMILRNVCGRVQVDERMARQQLKDLRGQTQKRGFVRRDAERQPVEFRPRVENALERAEREVLEIILTCPETIDVIRHHIGADDFENVRHQRLLDLCIDVWKEDGDLPELGRLIIAAESDSDLLSLINAIVDSAEEKGIFRLMTDQPTGHEQGGAKAPPHLERVLGPILERREKRLNLVSKQFLAQAAPSASKLDDDTKDALRRLYNFRQSQMGHPSELK
;
A
#
# COMPACT_ATOMS: atom_id res chain seq x y z
N CYS A 1 -17.66 -13.65 -29.28
CA CYS A 1 -17.95 -14.27 -27.96
C CYS A 1 -19.45 -14.37 -27.65
N HIS A 2 -20.12 -13.28 -27.24
CA HIS A 2 -21.54 -13.35 -26.80
C HIS A 2 -22.49 -13.95 -27.84
N GLN A 3 -22.38 -13.55 -29.11
CA GLN A 3 -23.18 -14.10 -30.20
C GLN A 3 -22.99 -15.61 -30.41
N ALA A 4 -21.80 -16.13 -30.08
CA ALA A 4 -21.50 -17.56 -30.16
C ALA A 4 -21.93 -18.35 -28.91
N GLY A 5 -22.48 -17.69 -27.88
CA GLY A 5 -22.92 -18.32 -26.63
C GLY A 5 -21.94 -18.20 -25.45
N VAL A 6 -20.81 -17.51 -25.61
CA VAL A 6 -19.87 -17.23 -24.51
C VAL A 6 -20.27 -15.94 -23.80
N THR A 7 -21.09 -16.07 -22.75
CA THR A 7 -21.79 -14.94 -22.09
C THR A 7 -21.00 -14.26 -20.97
N ASN A 8 -19.90 -14.86 -20.52
CA ASN A 8 -19.03 -14.35 -19.47
C ASN A 8 -17.78 -13.64 -20.01
N ALA A 9 -17.80 -13.23 -21.28
CA ALA A 9 -16.70 -12.50 -21.92
C ALA A 9 -16.83 -10.99 -21.71
N VAL A 10 -15.74 -10.35 -21.29
CA VAL A 10 -15.60 -8.89 -21.16
C VAL A 10 -14.29 -8.43 -21.80
N ALA A 11 -14.18 -7.16 -22.17
CA ALA A 11 -12.99 -6.58 -22.80
C ALA A 11 -12.65 -5.21 -22.20
N THR A 12 -11.37 -4.83 -22.25
CA THR A 12 -10.93 -3.47 -21.90
C THR A 12 -11.23 -2.51 -23.06
N LEU A 13 -11.56 -1.26 -22.75
CA LEU A 13 -11.91 -0.26 -23.76
C LEU A 13 -10.66 0.43 -24.30
N GLY A 14 -9.86 -0.30 -25.09
CA GLY A 14 -8.67 0.24 -25.76
C GLY A 14 -7.48 0.50 -24.84
N THR A 15 -7.45 -0.08 -23.65
CA THR A 15 -6.36 0.07 -22.68
C THR A 15 -5.73 -1.29 -22.35
N ALA A 16 -4.46 -1.27 -21.95
CA ALA A 16 -3.85 -2.42 -21.31
C ALA A 16 -4.61 -2.79 -20.03
N MET A 17 -4.57 -4.07 -19.66
CA MET A 17 -5.14 -4.53 -18.40
C MET A 17 -4.35 -3.97 -17.22
N THR A 18 -5.05 -3.49 -16.18
CA THR A 18 -4.48 -2.87 -14.99
C THR A 18 -4.80 -3.69 -13.74
N GLU A 19 -4.09 -3.44 -12.64
CA GLU A 19 -4.40 -4.05 -11.34
C GLU A 19 -5.83 -3.74 -10.88
N GLU A 20 -6.33 -2.54 -11.17
CA GLU A 20 -7.71 -2.15 -10.88
C GLU A 20 -8.73 -3.03 -11.62
N HIS A 21 -8.45 -3.38 -12.89
CA HIS A 21 -9.30 -4.33 -13.62
C HIS A 21 -9.29 -5.71 -12.96
N VAL A 22 -8.14 -6.19 -12.50
CA VAL A 22 -8.03 -7.48 -11.81
C VAL A 22 -8.81 -7.48 -10.48
N ARG A 23 -8.64 -6.43 -9.67
CA ARG A 23 -9.39 -6.26 -8.41
C ARG A 23 -10.89 -6.15 -8.66
N PHE A 24 -11.29 -5.46 -9.72
CA PHE A 24 -12.70 -5.37 -10.10
C PHE A 24 -13.25 -6.75 -10.47
N LEU A 25 -12.56 -7.50 -11.33
CA LEU A 25 -12.95 -8.84 -11.75
C LEU A 25 -13.05 -9.84 -10.60
N ARG A 26 -12.18 -9.73 -9.59
CA ARG A 26 -12.21 -10.57 -8.38
C ARG A 26 -13.55 -10.51 -7.63
N ARG A 27 -14.31 -9.42 -7.77
CA ARG A 27 -15.65 -9.30 -7.17
C ARG A 27 -16.70 -10.19 -7.84
N PHE A 28 -16.43 -10.69 -9.03
CA PHE A 28 -17.38 -11.42 -9.87
C PHE A 28 -16.93 -12.84 -10.21
N ALA A 29 -15.62 -13.14 -10.11
CA ALA A 29 -15.08 -14.45 -10.44
C ALA A 29 -13.83 -14.77 -9.61
N GLU A 30 -13.67 -16.05 -9.26
CA GLU A 30 -12.45 -16.58 -8.63
C GLU A 30 -11.38 -16.94 -9.67
N LYS A 31 -11.80 -17.24 -10.90
CA LYS A 31 -10.94 -17.60 -12.03
C LYS A 31 -11.20 -16.68 -13.20
N VAL A 32 -10.13 -16.12 -13.74
CA VAL A 32 -10.16 -15.27 -14.94
C VAL A 32 -9.18 -15.82 -15.96
N VAL A 33 -9.68 -16.08 -17.17
CA VAL A 33 -8.86 -16.47 -18.31
C VAL A 33 -8.66 -15.25 -19.19
N ILE A 34 -7.44 -14.74 -19.27
CA ILE A 34 -7.10 -13.70 -20.23
C ILE A 34 -6.80 -14.37 -21.57
N VAL A 35 -7.51 -13.94 -22.60
CA VAL A 35 -7.26 -14.33 -23.98
C VAL A 35 -6.66 -13.12 -24.69
N TYR A 36 -5.39 -13.20 -25.05
CA TYR A 36 -4.72 -12.14 -25.79
C TYR A 36 -4.75 -12.43 -27.28
N ASP A 37 -4.71 -11.35 -28.07
CA ASP A 37 -4.43 -11.45 -29.49
C ASP A 37 -3.07 -12.11 -29.71
N SER A 38 -2.99 -12.85 -30.80
CA SER A 38 -1.78 -13.54 -31.20
C SER A 38 -0.69 -12.61 -31.71
N ASP A 39 -1.01 -11.33 -31.88
CA ASP A 39 -0.08 -10.34 -32.39
C ASP A 39 1.02 -10.04 -31.37
N LYS A 40 2.14 -9.53 -31.89
CA LYS A 40 3.31 -9.25 -31.05
C LYS A 40 3.03 -8.17 -30.02
N ALA A 41 2.17 -7.21 -30.34
CA ALA A 41 1.80 -6.12 -29.44
C ALA A 41 0.96 -6.61 -28.26
N GLY A 42 -0.01 -7.49 -28.49
CA GLY A 42 -0.85 -8.15 -27.48
C GLY A 42 -0.03 -9.04 -26.56
N GLN A 43 0.89 -9.85 -27.11
CA GLN A 43 1.81 -10.66 -26.31
C GLN A 43 2.76 -9.83 -25.43
N ASP A 44 3.31 -8.74 -25.95
CA ASP A 44 4.18 -7.84 -25.17
C ASP A 44 3.39 -7.07 -24.10
N ALA A 45 2.15 -6.69 -24.39
CA ALA A 45 1.24 -6.08 -23.41
C ALA A 45 0.87 -7.08 -22.31
N ALA A 46 0.62 -8.35 -22.66
CA ALA A 46 0.41 -9.44 -21.73
C ALA A 46 1.61 -9.57 -20.80
N GLU A 47 2.80 -9.81 -21.34
CA GLU A 47 4.02 -10.05 -20.55
C GLU A 47 4.32 -8.95 -19.54
N ARG A 48 4.08 -7.68 -19.89
CA ARG A 48 4.27 -6.55 -18.97
C ARG A 48 3.25 -6.51 -17.83
N SER A 49 2.11 -7.14 -18.00
CA SER A 49 0.99 -7.03 -17.06
C SER A 49 0.94 -8.23 -16.11
N ILE A 50 1.45 -9.40 -16.54
CA ILE A 50 1.49 -10.65 -15.76
C ILE A 50 2.12 -10.48 -14.37
N SER A 51 3.25 -9.77 -14.24
CA SER A 51 3.95 -9.63 -12.94
C SER A 51 3.12 -8.85 -11.92
N ARG A 52 2.30 -7.90 -12.38
CA ARG A 52 1.42 -7.10 -11.51
C ARG A 52 0.28 -7.92 -10.93
N PHE A 53 -0.17 -8.94 -11.67
CA PHE A 53 -1.36 -9.70 -11.31
C PHE A 53 -1.09 -10.89 -10.40
N LEU A 54 0.17 -11.32 -10.28
CA LEU A 54 0.55 -12.38 -9.35
C LEU A 54 0.23 -12.03 -7.90
N ALA A 55 0.23 -10.74 -7.58
CA ALA A 55 -0.09 -10.17 -6.26
C ALA A 55 -1.54 -10.40 -5.82
N GLU A 56 -2.45 -10.61 -6.76
CA GLU A 56 -3.87 -10.72 -6.46
C GLU A 56 -4.25 -12.17 -6.19
N ASP A 57 -5.09 -12.38 -5.19
CA ASP A 57 -5.69 -13.67 -4.87
C ASP A 57 -6.86 -13.96 -5.82
N LEU A 58 -6.50 -14.08 -7.09
CA LEU A 58 -7.35 -14.42 -8.23
C LEU A 58 -6.63 -15.51 -9.04
N ASP A 59 -7.35 -16.57 -9.44
CA ASP A 59 -6.80 -17.58 -10.33
C ASP A 59 -6.74 -17.04 -11.77
N LEU A 60 -5.66 -16.31 -12.04
CA LEU A 60 -5.40 -15.72 -13.33
C LEU A 60 -4.70 -16.72 -14.26
N ARG A 61 -5.39 -17.06 -15.35
CA ARG A 61 -4.89 -17.92 -16.42
C ARG A 61 -4.70 -17.14 -17.70
N ILE A 62 -3.79 -17.61 -18.54
CA ILE A 62 -3.51 -17.01 -19.84
C ILE A 62 -3.70 -18.07 -20.91
N LEU A 63 -4.53 -17.74 -21.89
CA LEU A 63 -4.81 -18.57 -23.04
C LEU A 63 -4.18 -17.96 -24.29
N ASN A 64 -3.36 -18.76 -24.98
CA ASN A 64 -3.00 -18.50 -26.37
C ASN A 64 -3.98 -19.24 -27.27
N VAL A 65 -4.67 -18.52 -28.14
CA VAL A 65 -5.53 -19.14 -29.14
C VAL A 65 -4.66 -19.82 -30.22
N PRO A 66 -4.96 -21.07 -30.61
CA PRO A 66 -4.23 -21.77 -31.65
C PRO A 66 -4.23 -21.01 -32.99
N SER A 67 -3.18 -21.25 -33.80
CA SER A 67 -3.01 -20.66 -35.13
C SER A 67 -2.93 -19.14 -35.18
N GLY A 68 -2.77 -18.50 -34.03
CA GLY A 68 -2.69 -17.05 -33.94
C GLY A 68 -3.98 -16.34 -34.32
N LYS A 69 -5.13 -16.95 -34.01
CA LYS A 69 -6.43 -16.32 -34.19
C LYS A 69 -6.79 -15.43 -33.01
N ASP A 70 -7.68 -14.47 -33.21
CA ASP A 70 -8.35 -13.81 -32.10
C ASP A 70 -9.54 -14.67 -31.59
N PRO A 71 -10.18 -14.33 -30.47
CA PRO A 71 -11.34 -15.07 -29.98
C PRO A 71 -12.54 -15.05 -30.94
N ALA A 72 -12.69 -14.02 -31.78
CA ALA A 72 -13.78 -13.92 -32.75
C ALA A 72 -13.55 -14.89 -33.91
N ASP A 73 -12.38 -14.83 -34.55
CA ASP A 73 -11.91 -15.72 -35.61
C ASP A 73 -11.98 -17.19 -35.20
N TYR A 74 -11.64 -17.51 -33.94
CA TYR A 74 -11.74 -18.88 -33.43
C TYR A 74 -13.20 -19.35 -33.34
N LEU A 75 -14.09 -18.48 -32.84
CA LEU A 75 -15.52 -18.76 -32.65
C LEU A 75 -16.33 -18.72 -33.96
N GLU A 76 -15.78 -18.23 -35.06
CA GLU A 76 -16.39 -18.38 -36.39
C GLU A 76 -16.32 -19.84 -36.89
N GLU A 77 -15.25 -20.56 -36.52
CA GLU A 77 -15.00 -21.93 -36.97
C GLU A 77 -15.32 -22.99 -35.92
N HIS A 78 -15.43 -22.60 -34.65
CA HIS A 78 -15.58 -23.52 -33.51
C HIS A 78 -16.77 -23.13 -32.63
N SER A 79 -17.34 -24.12 -31.93
CA SER A 79 -18.46 -23.87 -31.03
C SER A 79 -18.02 -23.19 -29.72
N ALA A 80 -18.98 -22.61 -28.98
CA ALA A 80 -18.69 -22.14 -27.62
C ALA A 80 -18.20 -23.27 -26.70
N GLU A 81 -18.66 -24.50 -26.89
CA GLU A 81 -18.19 -25.64 -26.10
C GLU A 81 -16.71 -25.93 -26.35
N ASP A 82 -16.27 -25.84 -27.61
CA ASP A 82 -14.86 -25.99 -27.97
C ASP A 82 -14.02 -24.85 -27.39
N PHE A 83 -14.55 -23.62 -27.39
CA PHE A 83 -13.89 -22.49 -26.75
C PHE A 83 -13.75 -22.68 -25.23
N TYR A 84 -14.78 -23.19 -24.54
CA TYR A 84 -14.69 -23.52 -23.12
C TYR A 84 -13.64 -24.61 -22.85
N LYS A 85 -13.62 -25.68 -23.66
CA LYS A 85 -12.57 -26.72 -23.59
C LYS A 85 -11.18 -26.11 -23.78
N LEU A 86 -11.03 -25.19 -24.74
CA LEU A 86 -9.79 -24.49 -24.97
C LEU A 86 -9.37 -23.64 -23.74
N THR A 87 -10.29 -22.85 -23.17
CA THR A 87 -10.01 -22.06 -21.95
C THR A 87 -9.63 -22.90 -20.73
N ALA A 88 -10.07 -24.17 -20.67
CA ALA A 88 -9.67 -25.09 -19.61
C ALA A 88 -8.18 -25.48 -19.68
N THR A 89 -7.55 -25.34 -20.85
CA THR A 89 -6.12 -25.59 -21.05
C THR A 89 -5.23 -24.37 -20.77
N ALA A 90 -5.83 -23.23 -20.40
CA ALA A 90 -5.11 -22.00 -20.11
C ALA A 90 -4.13 -22.19 -18.94
N GLY A 91 -2.86 -21.83 -19.18
CA GLY A 91 -1.78 -21.98 -18.20
C GLY A 91 -1.79 -20.89 -17.14
N GLU A 92 -1.08 -21.13 -16.03
CA GLU A 92 -0.86 -20.08 -15.05
C GLU A 92 0.04 -18.96 -15.60
N ALA A 93 -0.13 -17.77 -15.04
CA ALA A 93 0.60 -16.57 -15.45
C ALA A 93 2.14 -16.75 -15.44
N TRP A 94 2.68 -17.41 -14.41
CA TRP A 94 4.12 -17.69 -14.31
C TRP A 94 4.60 -18.74 -15.32
N GLU A 95 3.77 -19.74 -15.65
CA GLU A 95 4.10 -20.75 -16.65
C GLU A 95 4.14 -20.14 -18.04
N TYR A 96 3.18 -19.28 -18.35
CA TYR A 96 3.16 -18.53 -19.59
C TYR A 96 4.45 -17.70 -19.74
N LYS A 97 4.86 -16.98 -18.69
CA LYS A 97 6.10 -16.19 -18.71
C LYS A 97 7.31 -17.08 -18.97
N LEU A 98 7.41 -18.21 -18.27
CA LEU A 98 8.49 -19.17 -18.45
C LEU A 98 8.53 -19.71 -19.90
N GLN A 99 7.38 -20.14 -20.43
CA GLN A 99 7.28 -20.65 -21.80
C GLN A 99 7.68 -19.58 -22.83
N SER A 100 7.30 -18.32 -22.64
CA SER A 100 7.71 -17.24 -23.54
C SER A 100 9.24 -17.06 -23.57
N ILE A 101 9.90 -17.15 -22.41
CA ILE A 101 11.37 -17.07 -22.33
C ILE A 101 12.00 -18.29 -23.02
N LEU A 102 11.48 -19.50 -22.78
CA LEU A 102 12.00 -20.74 -23.37
C LEU A 102 11.88 -20.79 -24.90
N LYS A 103 10.92 -20.07 -25.50
CA LYS A 103 10.84 -19.91 -26.96
C LYS A 103 12.00 -19.10 -27.55
N ARG A 104 12.62 -18.23 -26.74
CA ARG A 104 13.68 -17.30 -27.16
C ARG A 104 15.07 -17.74 -26.69
N VAL A 105 15.15 -18.54 -25.63
CA VAL A 105 16.39 -18.92 -24.95
C VAL A 105 16.45 -20.44 -24.77
N SER A 106 17.50 -21.06 -25.28
CA SER A 106 17.75 -22.49 -25.08
C SER A 106 18.33 -22.77 -23.70
N ILE A 107 17.80 -23.78 -23.00
CA ILE A 107 18.34 -24.29 -21.72
C ILE A 107 19.40 -25.38 -21.89
N THR A 108 19.84 -25.67 -23.12
CA THR A 108 20.91 -26.65 -23.37
C THR A 108 22.27 -26.15 -22.89
N THR A 109 22.48 -24.83 -22.84
CA THR A 109 23.72 -24.22 -22.39
C THR A 109 23.59 -23.66 -20.97
N ILE A 110 24.69 -23.62 -20.23
CA ILE A 110 24.74 -23.03 -18.88
C ILE A 110 24.33 -21.54 -18.93
N ALA A 111 24.82 -20.79 -19.92
CA ALA A 111 24.48 -19.39 -20.10
C ALA A 111 22.98 -19.18 -20.34
N GLY A 112 22.36 -20.05 -21.15
CA GLY A 112 20.92 -19.98 -21.41
C GLY A 112 20.09 -20.32 -20.17
N ARG A 113 20.49 -21.34 -19.39
CA ARG A 113 19.87 -21.64 -18.09
C ARG A 113 19.92 -20.45 -17.14
N GLN A 114 21.10 -19.83 -17.01
CA GLN A 114 21.28 -18.64 -16.17
C GLN A 114 20.42 -17.47 -16.65
N GLN A 115 20.33 -17.25 -17.97
CA GLN A 115 19.50 -16.20 -18.54
C GLN A 115 18.00 -16.41 -18.29
N VAL A 116 17.51 -17.65 -18.37
CA VAL A 116 16.11 -17.97 -18.04
C VAL A 116 15.85 -17.73 -16.55
N LEU A 117 16.74 -18.21 -15.69
CA LEU A 117 16.63 -18.02 -14.25
C LEU A 117 16.60 -16.54 -13.88
N ASN A 118 17.53 -15.73 -14.38
CA ASN A 118 17.60 -14.30 -14.10
C ASN A 118 16.29 -13.60 -14.44
N GLN A 119 15.73 -13.85 -15.63
CA GLN A 119 14.48 -13.23 -16.05
C GLN A 119 13.27 -13.66 -15.19
N MET A 120 13.22 -14.93 -14.77
CA MET A 120 12.15 -15.41 -13.88
C MET A 120 12.31 -14.85 -12.46
N VAL A 121 13.53 -14.73 -11.95
CA VAL A 121 13.81 -14.12 -10.65
C VAL A 121 13.48 -12.63 -10.68
N GLU A 122 13.82 -11.90 -11.74
CA GLU A 122 13.41 -10.49 -11.93
C GLU A 122 11.89 -10.34 -11.98
N PHE A 123 11.21 -11.25 -12.67
CA PHE A 123 9.75 -11.30 -12.74
C PHE A 123 9.12 -11.52 -11.36
N LEU A 124 9.65 -12.45 -10.56
CA LEU A 124 9.21 -12.67 -9.17
C LEU A 124 9.56 -11.48 -8.26
N ALA A 125 10.75 -10.88 -8.43
CA ALA A 125 11.16 -9.70 -7.67
C ALA A 125 10.23 -8.50 -7.93
N ALA A 126 9.72 -8.34 -9.16
CA ALA A 126 8.74 -7.32 -9.50
C ALA A 126 7.32 -7.63 -8.97
N SER A 127 7.04 -8.89 -8.62
CA SER A 127 5.73 -9.36 -8.15
C SER A 127 5.61 -9.22 -6.64
N GLN A 128 5.57 -7.98 -6.13
CA GLN A 128 5.65 -7.68 -4.69
C GLN A 128 4.54 -8.32 -3.85
N GLY A 129 3.33 -8.51 -4.39
CA GLY A 129 2.22 -9.07 -3.61
C GLY A 129 2.33 -10.57 -3.31
N ILE A 130 3.28 -11.30 -3.90
CA ILE A 130 3.59 -12.68 -3.50
C ILE A 130 4.94 -12.81 -2.80
N ALA A 131 5.60 -11.69 -2.51
CA ALA A 131 6.91 -11.70 -1.86
C ALA A 131 6.84 -12.41 -0.50
N GLY A 132 7.71 -13.41 -0.29
CA GLY A 132 7.77 -14.18 0.95
C GLY A 132 6.62 -15.18 1.14
N SER A 133 5.71 -15.31 0.17
CA SER A 133 4.58 -16.24 0.25
C SER A 133 4.97 -17.68 -0.12
N ILE A 134 4.17 -18.66 0.32
CA ILE A 134 4.27 -20.06 -0.11
C ILE A 134 4.11 -20.18 -1.64
N ARG A 135 3.28 -19.31 -2.25
CA ARG A 135 3.06 -19.29 -3.71
C ARG A 135 4.35 -18.94 -4.45
N GLU A 136 5.10 -17.94 -3.98
CA GLU A 136 6.41 -17.61 -4.53
C GLU A 136 7.41 -18.77 -4.39
N ASP A 137 7.41 -19.45 -3.23
CA ASP A 137 8.23 -20.63 -2.98
C ASP A 137 8.00 -21.73 -4.02
N MET A 138 6.72 -22.07 -4.25
CA MET A 138 6.30 -23.10 -5.18
C MET A 138 6.65 -22.74 -6.63
N ILE A 139 6.42 -21.48 -7.04
CA ILE A 139 6.78 -21.01 -8.38
C ILE A 139 8.30 -21.10 -8.58
N LEU A 140 9.08 -20.60 -7.63
CA LEU A 140 10.54 -20.63 -7.72
C LEU A 140 11.07 -22.06 -7.81
N ARG A 141 10.55 -22.98 -6.99
CA ARG A 141 10.89 -24.40 -7.03
C ARG A 141 10.58 -25.01 -8.41
N ASN A 142 9.40 -24.74 -8.96
CA ASN A 142 9.01 -25.26 -10.27
C ASN A 142 9.89 -24.72 -11.41
N VAL A 143 10.28 -23.43 -11.34
CA VAL A 143 11.21 -22.81 -12.29
C VAL A 143 12.59 -23.47 -12.19
N CYS A 144 13.14 -23.61 -10.98
CA CYS A 144 14.43 -24.26 -10.75
C CYS A 144 14.45 -25.71 -11.27
N GLY A 145 13.37 -26.46 -11.05
CA GLY A 145 13.21 -27.82 -11.57
C GLY A 145 13.24 -27.90 -13.10
N ARG A 146 12.58 -26.96 -13.79
CA ARG A 146 12.56 -26.91 -15.27
C ARG A 146 13.89 -26.48 -15.88
N VAL A 147 14.61 -25.57 -15.23
CA VAL A 147 15.88 -25.03 -15.73
C VAL A 147 17.10 -25.85 -15.23
N GLN A 148 16.87 -26.77 -14.28
CA GLN A 148 17.91 -27.59 -13.63
C GLN A 148 18.99 -26.73 -12.95
N VAL A 149 18.56 -25.76 -12.12
CA VAL A 149 19.45 -24.93 -11.29
C VAL A 149 19.16 -25.16 -9.82
N ASP A 150 20.19 -25.04 -8.98
CA ASP A 150 20.07 -25.12 -7.54
C ASP A 150 19.12 -24.04 -6.99
N GLU A 151 18.16 -24.49 -6.19
CA GLU A 151 17.11 -23.64 -5.63
C GLU A 151 17.66 -22.64 -4.60
N ARG A 152 18.69 -23.02 -3.83
CA ARG A 152 19.27 -22.13 -2.80
C ARG A 152 19.93 -20.92 -3.45
N MET A 153 20.62 -21.12 -4.58
CA MET A 153 21.21 -20.03 -5.35
C MET A 153 20.13 -19.08 -5.90
N ALA A 154 19.04 -19.63 -6.44
CA ALA A 154 17.93 -18.82 -6.96
C ALA A 154 17.25 -17.97 -5.88
N ARG A 155 17.06 -18.54 -4.68
CA ARG A 155 16.51 -17.84 -3.50
C ARG A 155 17.41 -16.69 -3.06
N GLN A 156 18.72 -16.92 -3.00
CA GLN A 156 19.67 -15.88 -2.63
C GLN A 156 19.63 -14.74 -3.64
N GLN A 157 19.63 -15.06 -4.94
CA GLN A 157 19.56 -14.06 -6.00
C GLN A 157 18.26 -13.23 -5.95
N LEU A 158 17.12 -13.85 -5.62
CA LEU A 158 15.84 -13.15 -5.44
C LEU A 158 15.90 -12.16 -4.27
N LYS A 159 16.48 -12.57 -3.14
CA LYS A 159 16.70 -11.69 -1.98
C LYS A 159 17.64 -10.53 -2.32
N ASP A 160 18.75 -10.82 -3.01
CA ASP A 160 19.73 -9.81 -3.40
C ASP A 160 19.12 -8.77 -4.36
N LEU A 161 18.31 -9.21 -5.33
CA LEU A 161 17.61 -8.31 -6.25
C LEU A 161 16.61 -7.40 -5.53
N ARG A 162 15.86 -7.91 -4.56
CA ARG A 162 14.96 -7.09 -3.75
C ARG A 162 15.72 -6.10 -2.87
N GLY A 163 16.80 -6.53 -2.22
CA GLY A 163 17.68 -5.66 -1.44
C GLY A 163 18.41 -4.61 -2.29
N GLN A 164 18.77 -4.93 -3.53
CA GLN A 164 19.36 -3.98 -4.48
C GLN A 164 18.32 -3.02 -5.05
N THR A 165 17.06 -3.43 -5.22
CA THR A 165 15.98 -2.54 -5.68
C THR A 165 15.64 -1.49 -4.62
N GLN A 166 15.74 -1.84 -3.33
CA GLN A 166 15.64 -0.88 -2.23
C GLN A 166 16.89 0.03 -2.12
N LYS A 167 18.10 -0.50 -2.35
CA LYS A 167 19.35 0.31 -2.33
C LYS A 167 19.57 1.18 -3.58
N ARG A 168 19.05 0.79 -4.76
CA ARG A 168 19.14 1.57 -6.01
C ARG A 168 18.20 2.77 -6.05
N GLY A 169 17.23 2.88 -5.14
CA GLY A 169 16.45 4.11 -4.94
C GLY A 169 17.29 5.30 -4.49
N PHE A 170 18.51 5.07 -3.97
CA PHE A 170 19.36 6.12 -3.41
C PHE A 170 20.56 6.54 -4.28
N VAL A 171 20.88 5.84 -5.38
CA VAL A 171 22.13 6.12 -6.12
C VAL A 171 21.94 6.00 -7.64
N ARG A 172 22.01 7.17 -8.29
CA ARG A 172 22.20 7.49 -9.73
C ARG A 172 20.95 7.65 -10.62
N ARG A 173 20.57 8.92 -10.83
CA ARG A 173 20.20 9.46 -12.15
C ARG A 173 20.45 10.97 -12.22
N ASP A 174 21.73 11.34 -12.18
CA ASP A 174 22.18 12.55 -12.87
C ASP A 174 22.55 12.16 -14.31
N ALA A 175 22.21 13.04 -15.24
CA ALA A 175 22.41 13.00 -16.69
C ALA A 175 21.34 12.29 -17.55
N GLU A 176 20.51 13.16 -18.15
CA GLU A 176 19.90 13.05 -19.48
C GLU A 176 18.77 12.03 -19.71
N ARG A 177 17.55 12.41 -19.32
CA ARG A 177 16.35 12.17 -20.15
C ARG A 177 15.42 13.39 -20.10
N GLN A 178 15.00 13.84 -21.27
CA GLN A 178 14.05 14.94 -21.47
C GLN A 178 12.73 14.68 -20.72
N PRO A 179 12.07 15.73 -20.20
CA PRO A 179 10.99 15.60 -19.24
C PRO A 179 9.69 15.18 -19.94
N VAL A 180 9.26 13.94 -19.69
CA VAL A 180 7.83 13.68 -19.55
C VAL A 180 7.46 14.25 -18.18
N GLU A 181 6.45 15.11 -18.10
CA GLU A 181 5.97 15.69 -16.84
C GLU A 181 5.51 14.58 -15.87
N PHE A 182 6.47 14.05 -15.13
CA PHE A 182 6.26 13.36 -13.89
C PHE A 182 5.97 14.45 -12.86
N ARG A 183 4.70 14.62 -12.48
CA ARG A 183 4.42 15.24 -11.19
C ARG A 183 4.83 14.22 -10.14
N PRO A 184 5.89 14.44 -9.35
CA PRO A 184 6.19 13.56 -8.22
C PRO A 184 4.96 13.57 -7.32
N ARG A 185 4.51 12.39 -6.87
CA ARG A 185 3.63 12.32 -5.70
C ARG A 185 4.50 12.83 -4.55
N VAL A 186 4.39 14.12 -4.27
CA VAL A 186 4.98 14.74 -3.10
C VAL A 186 4.41 13.95 -1.94
N GLU A 187 5.22 13.17 -1.22
CA GLU A 187 4.85 12.75 0.13
C GLU A 187 4.43 14.03 0.84
N ASN A 188 3.14 14.16 1.11
CA ASN A 188 2.62 15.32 1.79
C ASN A 188 3.38 15.43 3.12
N ALA A 189 3.79 16.64 3.51
CA ALA A 189 4.48 16.85 4.79
C ALA A 189 3.73 16.21 5.97
N LEU A 190 2.41 16.09 5.83
CA LEU A 190 1.52 15.41 6.74
C LEU A 190 1.69 13.88 6.78
N GLU A 191 1.83 13.21 5.62
CA GLU A 191 2.02 11.76 5.56
C GLU A 191 3.37 11.35 6.17
N ARG A 192 4.39 12.22 6.03
CA ARG A 192 5.66 12.05 6.74
C ARG A 192 5.49 12.20 8.25
N ALA A 193 4.73 13.19 8.70
CA ALA A 193 4.44 13.39 10.12
C ALA A 193 3.68 12.20 10.71
N GLU A 194 2.65 11.68 10.03
CA GLU A 194 1.90 10.49 10.45
C GLU A 194 2.80 9.27 10.62
N ARG A 195 3.69 9.04 9.64
CA ARG A 195 4.66 7.95 9.70
C ARG A 195 5.64 8.13 10.85
N GLU A 196 6.16 9.34 11.05
CA GLU A 196 7.12 9.65 12.12
C GLU A 196 6.47 9.51 13.51
N VAL A 197 5.17 9.80 13.67
CA VAL A 197 4.42 9.48 14.90
C VAL A 197 4.43 7.98 15.17
N LEU A 198 4.14 7.15 14.17
CA LEU A 198 4.13 5.68 14.33
C LEU A 198 5.54 5.13 14.61
N GLU A 199 6.57 5.69 13.97
CA GLU A 199 7.97 5.35 14.25
C GLU A 199 8.32 5.64 15.72
N ILE A 200 7.86 6.78 16.26
CA ILE A 200 8.07 7.13 17.67
C ILE A 200 7.33 6.14 18.60
N ILE A 201 6.08 5.78 18.29
CA ILE A 201 5.31 4.82 19.10
C ILE A 201 5.99 3.45 19.15
N LEU A 202 6.43 2.92 18.00
CA LEU A 202 7.06 1.60 17.94
C LEU A 202 8.46 1.58 18.57
N THR A 203 9.16 2.71 18.57
CA THR A 203 10.52 2.83 19.15
C THR A 203 10.49 3.12 20.65
N CYS A 204 9.54 3.95 21.10
CA CYS A 204 9.35 4.37 22.48
C CYS A 204 7.88 4.20 22.87
N PRO A 205 7.43 2.97 23.17
CA PRO A 205 6.02 2.66 23.43
C PRO A 205 5.38 3.50 24.53
N GLU A 206 6.13 3.92 25.55
CA GLU A 206 5.71 4.85 26.62
C GLU A 206 5.16 6.19 26.10
N THR A 207 5.51 6.61 24.89
CA THR A 207 4.98 7.86 24.29
C THR A 207 3.51 7.78 23.91
N ILE A 208 2.93 6.56 23.81
CA ILE A 208 1.52 6.37 23.43
C ILE A 208 0.57 7.11 24.36
N ASP A 209 0.90 7.20 25.66
CA ASP A 209 0.08 7.89 26.64
C ASP A 209 0.04 9.40 26.36
N VAL A 210 1.15 10.00 25.95
CA VAL A 210 1.17 11.41 25.57
C VAL A 210 0.47 11.64 24.24
N ILE A 211 0.72 10.77 23.24
CA ILE A 211 0.21 10.92 21.87
C ILE A 211 -1.32 10.84 21.83
N ARG A 212 -1.93 9.88 22.52
CA ARG A 212 -3.39 9.70 22.54
C ARG A 212 -4.17 10.88 23.15
N HIS A 213 -3.53 11.68 24.00
CA HIS A 213 -4.14 12.91 24.54
C HIS A 213 -4.16 14.05 23.50
N HIS A 214 -3.30 14.00 22.49
CA HIS A 214 -3.15 15.05 21.49
C HIS A 214 -3.85 14.72 20.16
N ILE A 215 -3.79 13.46 19.72
CA ILE A 215 -4.31 13.02 18.42
C ILE A 215 -5.07 11.69 18.53
N GLY A 216 -6.07 11.48 17.67
CA GLY A 216 -6.72 10.19 17.43
C GLY A 216 -6.46 9.67 16.02
N ALA A 217 -6.84 8.43 15.72
CA ALA A 217 -6.65 7.87 14.37
C ALA A 217 -7.36 8.69 13.28
N ASP A 218 -8.54 9.26 13.56
CA ASP A 218 -9.26 10.13 12.63
C ASP A 218 -8.52 11.43 12.21
N ASP A 219 -7.40 11.75 12.87
CA ASP A 219 -6.55 12.90 12.53
C ASP A 219 -5.55 12.58 11.41
N PHE A 220 -5.31 11.29 11.13
CA PHE A 220 -4.46 10.85 10.01
C PHE A 220 -5.26 10.86 8.69
N GLU A 221 -4.58 11.01 7.56
CA GLU A 221 -5.15 10.92 6.21
C GLU A 221 -4.89 9.56 5.58
N ASN A 222 -3.74 8.96 5.87
CA ASN A 222 -3.40 7.65 5.33
C ASN A 222 -4.13 6.55 6.11
N VAL A 223 -5.06 5.87 5.43
CA VAL A 223 -5.89 4.79 5.99
C VAL A 223 -5.05 3.67 6.61
N ARG A 224 -3.85 3.39 6.08
CA ARG A 224 -2.96 2.37 6.66
C ARG A 224 -2.37 2.84 7.98
N HIS A 225 -1.95 4.10 8.06
CA HIS A 225 -1.43 4.69 9.28
C HIS A 225 -2.52 4.82 10.36
N GLN A 226 -3.75 5.19 9.96
CA GLN A 226 -4.92 5.23 10.85
C GLN A 226 -5.11 3.89 11.57
N ARG A 227 -5.20 2.81 10.80
CA ARG A 227 -5.44 1.45 11.32
C ARG A 227 -4.34 1.00 12.29
N LEU A 228 -3.08 1.36 12.03
CA LEU A 228 -2.00 1.01 12.94
C LEU A 228 -2.03 1.87 14.22
N LEU A 229 -2.35 3.16 14.12
CA LEU A 229 -2.51 4.00 15.31
C LEU A 229 -3.67 3.52 16.19
N ASP A 230 -4.80 3.14 15.59
CA ASP A 230 -5.92 2.52 16.32
C ASP A 230 -5.48 1.24 17.03
N LEU A 231 -4.76 0.35 16.34
CA LEU A 231 -4.22 -0.86 16.95
C LEU A 231 -3.31 -0.55 18.16
N CYS A 232 -2.41 0.44 18.03
CA CYS A 232 -1.54 0.85 19.12
C CYS A 232 -2.33 1.42 20.32
N ILE A 233 -3.42 2.16 20.05
CA ILE A 233 -4.29 2.71 21.09
C ILE A 233 -5.11 1.61 21.76
N ASP A 234 -5.61 0.65 21.00
CA ASP A 234 -6.45 -0.44 21.50
C ASP A 234 -5.65 -1.42 22.37
N VAL A 235 -4.43 -1.78 21.94
CA VAL A 235 -3.50 -2.58 22.77
C VAL A 235 -3.20 -1.88 24.10
N TRP A 236 -3.10 -0.55 24.10
CA TRP A 236 -2.92 0.21 25.34
C TRP A 236 -4.18 0.25 26.23
N LYS A 237 -5.38 0.29 25.64
CA LYS A 237 -6.65 0.37 26.38
C LYS A 237 -7.06 -0.93 27.05
N GLU A 238 -6.72 -2.08 26.49
CA GLU A 238 -7.19 -3.38 27.00
C GLU A 238 -6.61 -3.70 28.39
N ASP A 239 -5.34 -3.37 28.67
CA ASP A 239 -4.68 -3.71 29.95
C ASP A 239 -3.74 -2.63 30.53
N GLY A 240 -3.62 -1.45 29.89
CA GLY A 240 -2.56 -0.47 30.23
C GLY A 240 -1.17 -0.89 29.76
N ASP A 241 -1.11 -1.97 28.96
CA ASP A 241 0.10 -2.53 28.39
C ASP A 241 0.65 -1.65 27.27
N LEU A 242 1.98 -1.57 27.19
CA LEU A 242 2.63 -0.79 26.15
C LEU A 242 2.49 -1.49 24.78
N PRO A 243 2.34 -0.72 23.68
CA PRO A 243 2.27 -1.26 22.32
C PRO A 243 3.64 -1.73 21.83
N GLU A 244 4.20 -2.73 22.52
CA GLU A 244 5.45 -3.36 22.14
C GLU A 244 5.29 -4.15 20.84
N LEU A 245 6.36 -4.20 20.06
CA LEU A 245 6.39 -4.86 18.75
C LEU A 245 5.82 -6.28 18.79
N GLY A 246 6.19 -7.08 19.81
CA GLY A 246 5.71 -8.46 19.94
C GLY A 246 4.19 -8.57 20.11
N ARG A 247 3.57 -7.63 20.85
CA ARG A 247 2.12 -7.60 21.06
C ARG A 247 1.37 -7.12 19.82
N LEU A 248 1.91 -6.11 19.13
CA LEU A 248 1.34 -5.62 17.89
C LEU A 248 1.38 -6.68 16.78
N ILE A 249 2.44 -7.49 16.71
CA ILE A 249 2.52 -8.62 15.77
C ILE A 249 1.45 -9.66 16.08
N ILE A 250 1.23 -9.99 17.36
CA ILE A 250 0.17 -10.94 17.77
C ILE A 250 -1.22 -10.37 17.44
N ALA A 251 -1.47 -9.11 17.79
CA ALA A 251 -2.75 -8.47 17.53
C ALA A 251 -3.04 -8.30 16.02
N ALA A 252 -2.00 -8.19 15.19
CA ALA A 252 -2.08 -8.12 13.73
C ALA A 252 -1.85 -9.48 13.03
N GLU A 253 -1.84 -10.62 13.73
CA GLU A 253 -1.47 -11.93 13.16
C GLU A 253 -2.28 -12.30 11.90
N SER A 254 -3.55 -11.91 11.85
CA SER A 254 -4.44 -12.17 10.71
C SER A 254 -4.42 -11.08 9.62
N ASP A 255 -3.69 -9.99 9.81
CA ASP A 255 -3.63 -8.86 8.89
C ASP A 255 -2.22 -8.69 8.29
N SER A 256 -2.00 -9.32 7.13
CA SER A 256 -0.72 -9.29 6.43
C SER A 256 -0.30 -7.87 5.99
N ASP A 257 -1.26 -6.98 5.73
CA ASP A 257 -0.99 -5.61 5.32
C ASP A 257 -0.47 -4.78 6.51
N LEU A 258 -1.05 -4.96 7.70
CA LEU A 258 -0.57 -4.32 8.93
C LEU A 258 0.78 -4.87 9.37
N LEU A 259 1.01 -6.18 9.28
CA LEU A 259 2.31 -6.79 9.59
C LEU A 259 3.43 -6.24 8.69
N SER A 260 3.14 -6.09 7.38
CA SER A 260 4.07 -5.47 6.43
C SER A 260 4.35 -4.00 6.76
N LEU A 261 3.32 -3.25 7.15
CA LEU A 261 3.46 -1.85 7.56
C LEU A 261 4.28 -1.70 8.85
N ILE A 262 4.02 -2.52 9.86
CA ILE A 262 4.76 -2.53 11.13
C ILE A 262 6.25 -2.73 10.86
N ASN A 263 6.60 -3.75 10.07
CA ASN A 263 8.00 -4.01 9.71
C ASN A 263 8.64 -2.83 8.96
N ALA A 264 7.94 -2.24 7.98
CA ALA A 264 8.44 -1.10 7.23
C ALA A 264 8.64 0.17 8.09
N ILE A 265 7.84 0.35 9.14
CA ILE A 265 7.97 1.46 10.09
C ILE A 265 9.13 1.20 11.05
N VAL A 266 9.31 -0.03 11.54
CA VAL A 266 10.45 -0.42 12.38
C VAL A 266 11.77 -0.20 11.64
N ASP A 267 11.91 -0.71 10.41
CA ASP A 267 13.11 -0.52 9.59
C ASP A 267 13.41 0.98 9.38
N SER A 268 12.37 1.77 9.10
CA SER A 268 12.46 3.22 8.90
C SER A 268 12.86 3.97 10.16
N ALA A 269 12.36 3.55 11.33
CA ALA A 269 12.71 4.15 12.61
C ALA A 269 14.18 3.87 12.99
N GLU A 270 14.68 2.67 12.69
CA GLU A 270 16.09 2.31 12.85
C GLU A 270 17.00 3.14 11.94
N GLU A 271 16.65 3.27 10.65
CA GLU A 271 17.41 4.07 9.69
C GLU A 271 17.51 5.56 10.09
N LYS A 272 16.41 6.12 10.62
CA LYS A 272 16.36 7.50 11.10
C LYS A 272 16.97 7.69 12.49
N GLY A 273 17.25 6.61 13.22
CA GLY A 273 17.77 6.66 14.57
C GLY A 273 16.82 7.35 15.56
N ILE A 274 15.50 7.10 15.44
CA ILE A 274 14.44 7.74 16.24
C ILE A 274 14.72 7.65 17.75
N PHE A 275 15.24 6.51 18.21
CA PHE A 275 15.62 6.33 19.62
C PHE A 275 16.61 7.40 20.11
N ARG A 276 17.60 7.78 19.29
CA ARG A 276 18.54 8.85 19.62
C ARG A 276 17.86 10.22 19.62
N LEU A 277 16.99 10.48 18.64
CA LEU A 277 16.26 11.75 18.55
C LEU A 277 15.29 11.97 19.72
N MET A 278 14.83 10.88 20.34
CA MET A 278 13.97 10.90 21.52
C MET A 278 14.74 10.95 22.85
N THR A 279 15.99 10.49 22.89
CA THR A 279 16.82 10.41 24.12
C THR A 279 17.86 11.53 24.26
N ASP A 280 18.29 12.15 23.16
CA ASP A 280 19.31 13.19 23.17
C ASP A 280 18.65 14.57 23.42
N GLN A 281 18.54 14.94 24.69
CA GLN A 281 18.24 16.32 25.11
C GLN A 281 19.22 16.77 26.21
N PRO A 282 19.67 18.04 26.17
CA PRO A 282 20.58 18.58 27.17
C PRO A 282 19.89 18.62 28.53
N THR A 283 20.56 18.09 29.54
CA THR A 283 20.16 18.18 30.96
C THR A 283 20.02 19.65 31.37
N GLY A 284 18.79 20.16 31.33
CA GLY A 284 18.38 21.42 31.93
C GLY A 284 17.21 21.14 32.86
N HIS A 285 17.45 21.24 34.16
CA HIS A 285 16.43 21.13 35.20
C HIS A 285 15.22 22.01 34.92
N GLU A 286 14.00 21.49 35.09
CA GLU A 286 12.96 22.09 35.94
C GLU A 286 11.75 21.16 36.09
N GLN A 287 11.11 21.27 37.26
CA GLN A 287 10.14 20.34 37.84
C GLN A 287 8.71 20.57 37.32
N GLY A 288 7.95 19.48 37.19
CA GLY A 288 6.48 19.50 37.27
C GLY A 288 5.72 19.51 35.93
N GLY A 289 5.16 18.36 35.58
CA GLY A 289 4.25 18.17 34.44
C GLY A 289 4.92 17.38 33.31
N ALA A 290 4.32 16.27 32.90
CA ALA A 290 4.78 15.45 31.78
C ALA A 290 4.76 16.26 30.47
N LYS A 291 5.87 16.97 30.19
CA LYS A 291 6.04 17.74 28.96
C LYS A 291 6.59 16.82 27.87
N ALA A 292 5.93 16.79 26.73
CA ALA A 292 6.31 15.94 25.60
C ALA A 292 7.74 16.25 25.12
N PRO A 293 8.52 15.27 24.65
CA PRO A 293 9.84 15.53 24.08
C PRO A 293 9.75 16.53 22.90
N PRO A 294 10.70 17.47 22.72
CA PRO A 294 10.64 18.51 21.68
C PRO A 294 10.54 17.95 20.25
N HIS A 295 11.12 16.77 20.01
CA HIS A 295 11.02 16.08 18.74
C HIS A 295 9.57 15.62 18.46
N LEU A 296 8.87 15.11 19.48
CA LEU A 296 7.47 14.71 19.39
C LEU A 296 6.56 15.92 19.13
N GLU A 297 6.80 17.06 19.79
CA GLU A 297 6.03 18.30 19.53
C GLU A 297 6.19 18.78 18.09
N ARG A 298 7.40 18.72 17.53
CA ARG A 298 7.67 19.09 16.13
C ARG A 298 6.91 18.20 15.15
N VAL A 299 6.81 16.90 15.44
CA VAL A 299 6.15 15.92 14.58
C VAL A 299 4.63 16.02 14.67
N LEU A 300 4.08 16.33 15.86
CA LEU A 300 2.64 16.52 16.04
C LEU A 300 2.11 17.83 15.44
N GLY A 301 2.95 18.87 15.31
CA GLY A 301 2.55 20.19 14.84
C GLY A 301 1.71 20.21 13.55
N PRO A 302 2.16 19.59 12.44
CA PRO A 302 1.40 19.54 11.18
C PRO A 302 0.04 18.87 11.30
N ILE A 303 -0.07 17.82 12.12
CA ILE A 303 -1.31 17.05 12.34
C ILE A 303 -2.31 17.88 13.16
N LEU A 304 -1.83 18.54 14.22
CA LEU A 304 -2.64 19.42 15.06
C LEU A 304 -3.15 20.65 14.31
N GLU A 305 -2.29 21.27 13.48
CA GLU A 305 -2.68 22.42 12.65
C GLU A 305 -3.79 22.04 11.65
N ARG A 306 -3.73 20.83 11.08
CA ARG A 306 -4.82 20.30 10.23
C ARG A 306 -6.10 20.08 11.01
N ARG A 307 -6.02 19.45 12.19
CA ARG A 307 -7.18 19.21 13.06
C ARG A 307 -7.90 20.52 13.39
N GLU A 308 -7.13 21.55 13.75
CA GLU A 308 -7.66 22.89 14.03
C GLU A 308 -8.33 23.51 12.79
N LYS A 309 -7.70 23.44 11.61
CA LYS A 309 -8.30 23.89 10.35
C LYS A 309 -9.60 23.14 10.03
N ARG A 310 -9.66 21.82 10.28
CA ARG A 310 -10.86 20.99 10.08
C ARG A 310 -11.99 21.40 11.03
N LEU A 311 -11.69 21.56 12.32
CA LEU A 311 -12.66 22.03 13.32
C LEU A 311 -13.19 23.43 13.00
N ASN A 312 -12.32 24.33 12.53
CA ASN A 312 -12.70 25.67 12.11
C ASN A 312 -13.56 25.66 10.84
N LEU A 313 -13.28 24.77 9.88
CA LEU A 313 -14.08 24.62 8.66
C LEU A 313 -15.47 24.05 8.97
N VAL A 314 -15.53 22.99 9.80
CA VAL A 314 -16.78 22.38 10.26
C VAL A 314 -17.61 23.41 11.03
N SER A 315 -17.00 24.17 11.94
CA SER A 315 -17.68 25.25 12.67
C SER A 315 -18.23 26.33 11.73
N LYS A 316 -17.46 26.73 10.70
CA LYS A 316 -17.93 27.67 9.66
C LYS A 316 -19.06 27.08 8.81
N GLN A 317 -19.02 25.80 8.46
CA GLN A 317 -20.06 25.12 7.70
C GLN A 317 -21.35 24.95 8.52
N PHE A 318 -21.26 24.60 9.80
CA PHE A 318 -22.40 24.57 10.71
C PHE A 318 -23.04 25.96 10.87
N LEU A 319 -22.23 27.01 11.03
CA LEU A 319 -22.74 28.39 11.06
C LEU A 319 -23.41 28.79 9.73
N ALA A 320 -22.86 28.37 8.59
CA ALA A 320 -23.44 28.65 7.27
C ALA A 320 -24.72 27.84 6.99
N GLN A 321 -24.82 26.60 7.48
CA GLN A 321 -26.01 25.76 7.36
C GLN A 321 -27.12 26.12 8.37
N ALA A 322 -26.77 26.75 9.50
CA ALA A 322 -27.74 27.34 10.43
C ALA A 322 -28.34 28.65 9.89
N ALA A 323 -27.66 29.31 8.95
CA ALA A 323 -28.06 30.61 8.41
C ALA A 323 -29.40 30.68 7.64
N PRO A 324 -29.96 29.62 7.00
CA PRO A 324 -31.25 29.75 6.32
C PRO A 324 -32.47 29.66 7.24
N SER A 325 -32.29 29.44 8.56
CA SER A 325 -33.40 29.40 9.53
C SER A 325 -33.26 30.40 10.69
N ALA A 326 -32.39 31.40 10.54
CA ALA A 326 -32.29 32.51 11.49
C ALA A 326 -33.49 33.48 11.35
N SER A 327 -34.72 32.99 11.49
CA SER A 327 -35.81 33.81 11.98
C SER A 327 -35.57 34.05 13.47
N LYS A 328 -34.95 35.20 13.78
CA LYS A 328 -34.80 35.81 15.13
C LYS A 328 -34.56 34.82 16.27
N LEU A 329 -33.28 34.64 16.64
CA LEU A 329 -32.95 34.14 17.99
C LEU A 329 -33.69 34.99 19.04
N ASP A 330 -34.44 34.34 19.92
CA ASP A 330 -35.07 35.01 21.05
C ASP A 330 -34.01 35.63 21.97
N ASP A 331 -34.42 36.64 22.75
CA ASP A 331 -33.49 37.37 23.60
C ASP A 331 -32.98 36.53 24.78
N ASP A 332 -33.71 35.49 25.19
CA ASP A 332 -33.28 34.55 26.24
C ASP A 332 -32.10 33.68 25.78
N THR A 333 -32.11 33.25 24.52
CA THR A 333 -31.04 32.45 23.91
C THR A 333 -29.78 33.30 23.71
N LYS A 334 -29.94 34.59 23.37
CA LYS A 334 -28.80 35.53 23.30
C LYS A 334 -28.19 35.79 24.67
N ASP A 335 -29.02 35.94 25.70
CA ASP A 335 -28.54 36.15 27.07
C ASP A 335 -27.88 34.88 27.65
N ALA A 336 -28.39 33.69 27.32
CA ALA A 336 -27.74 32.43 27.66
C ALA A 336 -26.36 32.28 27.00
N LEU A 337 -26.25 32.63 25.71
CA LEU A 337 -24.97 32.61 24.99
C LEU A 337 -23.98 33.65 25.53
N ARG A 338 -24.44 34.84 25.92
CA ARG A 338 -23.60 35.87 26.59
C ARG A 338 -23.10 35.39 27.94
N ARG A 339 -23.93 34.72 28.73
CA ARG A 339 -23.53 34.13 30.02
C ARG A 339 -22.49 33.03 29.84
N LEU A 340 -22.67 32.15 28.85
CA LEU A 340 -21.71 31.10 28.50
C LEU A 340 -20.36 31.67 28.00
N TYR A 341 -20.40 32.72 27.18
CA TYR A 341 -19.20 33.40 26.70
C TYR A 341 -18.46 34.07 27.87
N ASN A 342 -19.15 34.83 28.72
CA ASN A 342 -18.56 35.50 29.88
C ASN A 342 -18.05 34.49 30.93
N PHE A 343 -18.74 33.37 31.13
CA PHE A 343 -18.28 32.28 31.99
C PHE A 343 -16.98 31.68 31.46
N ARG A 344 -16.90 31.42 30.15
CA ARG A 344 -15.68 30.90 29.52
C ARG A 344 -14.53 31.92 29.56
N GLN A 345 -14.82 33.21 29.43
CA GLN A 345 -13.83 34.28 29.63
C GLN A 345 -13.32 34.34 31.07
N SER A 346 -14.19 34.13 32.06
CA SER A 346 -13.80 34.10 33.48
C SER A 346 -12.96 32.88 33.86
N GLN A 347 -13.12 31.76 33.15
CA GLN A 347 -12.35 30.52 33.33
C GLN A 347 -11.00 30.56 32.62
N MET A 348 -10.87 31.34 31.54
CA MET A 348 -9.64 31.40 30.72
C MET A 348 -8.60 32.39 31.24
N GLY A 349 -8.86 33.10 32.34
CA GLY A 349 -7.93 34.10 32.89
C GLY A 349 -7.77 35.31 31.96
N HIS A 350 -7.69 36.50 32.54
CA HIS A 350 -7.53 37.72 31.75
C HIS A 350 -6.15 37.72 31.04
N PRO A 351 -6.07 37.94 29.71
CA PRO A 351 -4.80 38.14 29.00
C PRO A 351 -4.29 39.57 29.22
N SER A 352 -4.10 39.94 30.50
CA SER A 352 -3.53 41.22 30.90
C SER A 352 -2.51 41.11 32.05
N GLU A 353 -2.07 39.90 32.40
CA GLU A 353 -0.92 39.67 33.29
C GLU A 353 0.22 38.88 32.61
N LEU A 354 0.44 39.15 31.33
CA LEU A 354 1.72 38.89 30.67
C LEU A 354 2.27 40.24 30.21
N LYS A 355 2.91 40.94 31.16
CA LYS A 355 3.82 42.05 30.91
C LYS A 355 5.25 41.58 31.15
#